data_AF-A0A3C1RFB5-F1
#
_entry.id   AF-A0A3C1RFB5-F1
#
_cell.length_a   1.000
_cell.length_b   1.000
_cell.length_c   1.000
_cell.angle_alpha   90.00
_cell.angle_beta   90.00
_cell.angle_gamma   90.00
#
_symmetry.space_group_name_H-M   'P 1'
#
loop_
_entity.id
_entity.type
_entity.pdbx_description
1 polymer ?
#
loop_
_entity_poly.entity_id
_entity_poly.type
_entity_poly.pdbx_seq_one_letter_code
_entity_poly.pdbx_strand_id
1 'polypeptide(L)'
;AYKDYFWMMETTEQMLEKAALDVCGNTDVPVGDKTISFKAPFKRISIFDAIKEHTGHDVSQMDEDGLRKVCNELGIHVDKTMGKGKLIDEIFGEKCEGNFIQPTFITDYPIEMSPLTKKHRSKEGLTERFELMVCGKEIANAYSELNDPIDQRERFEEQLKLSEKGDDEAGQFIDEDFLRALEYGMPPTSGLGIGMDRLIMFLTNNASIQEVLFFPQMRPEKAVPQIELGEDEKVILEILKSGEQIALAEVKEQSQLSGKKWDKASKTLTKNNLVKVEKIDEVLLMKLV
;
A
#
# COMPACT_ATOMS: atom_id res chain seq x y z
N ALA A 1 -21.82 8.91 -6.35
CA ALA A 1 -23.09 8.31 -5.89
C ALA A 1 -23.99 7.97 -7.07
N TYR A 2 -24.88 6.99 -6.88
CA TYR A 2 -25.84 6.40 -7.82
C TYR A 2 -25.24 5.75 -9.08
N LYS A 3 -24.01 5.25 -8.97
CA LYS A 3 -23.23 4.64 -10.07
C LYS A 3 -22.56 3.35 -9.59
N ASP A 4 -22.21 2.49 -10.53
CA ASP A 4 -21.51 1.23 -10.31
C ASP A 4 -20.17 1.18 -11.06
N TYR A 5 -19.43 0.10 -10.87
CA TYR A 5 -18.12 -0.09 -11.49
C TYR A 5 -18.14 -0.10 -13.03
N PHE A 6 -19.24 -0.50 -13.69
CA PHE A 6 -19.33 -0.42 -15.16
C PHE A 6 -19.37 1.01 -15.65
N TRP A 7 -20.17 1.86 -14.99
CA TRP A 7 -20.16 3.29 -15.28
C TRP A 7 -18.78 3.90 -15.00
N MET A 8 -18.08 3.41 -13.98
CA MET A 8 -16.74 3.87 -13.67
C MET A 8 -15.71 3.43 -14.73
N MET A 9 -15.82 2.24 -15.33
CA MET A 9 -14.99 1.85 -16.48
C MET A 9 -15.15 2.82 -17.65
N GLU A 10 -16.40 3.15 -18.03
CA GLU A 10 -16.69 4.11 -19.11
C GLU A 10 -16.12 5.50 -18.78
N THR A 11 -16.22 5.91 -17.51
CA THR A 11 -15.68 7.19 -17.02
C THR A 11 -14.16 7.20 -17.09
N THR A 12 -13.49 6.13 -16.68
CA THR A 12 -12.03 5.98 -16.77
C THR A 12 -11.57 5.99 -18.22
N GLU A 13 -12.25 5.28 -19.13
CA GLU A 13 -11.98 5.28 -20.57
C GLU A 13 -12.03 6.70 -21.14
N GLN A 14 -13.13 7.42 -20.93
CA GLN A 14 -13.32 8.80 -21.44
C GLN A 14 -12.29 9.77 -20.88
N MET A 15 -12.00 9.67 -19.59
CA MET A 15 -11.03 10.54 -18.91
C MET A 15 -9.61 10.31 -19.44
N LEU A 16 -9.18 9.06 -19.60
CA LEU A 16 -7.85 8.73 -20.09
C LEU A 16 -7.67 9.06 -21.57
N GLU A 17 -8.68 8.80 -22.40
CA GLU A 17 -8.68 9.18 -23.80
C GLU A 17 -8.53 10.70 -23.96
N LYS A 18 -9.29 11.47 -23.17
CA LYS A 18 -9.22 12.93 -23.16
C LYS A 18 -7.86 13.44 -22.68
N ALA A 19 -7.31 12.85 -21.62
CA ALA A 19 -5.99 13.22 -21.11
C ALA A 19 -4.88 12.97 -22.16
N ALA A 20 -4.91 11.83 -22.85
CA ALA A 20 -3.96 11.53 -23.92
C ALA A 20 -4.08 12.53 -25.08
N LEU A 21 -5.31 12.84 -25.52
CA LEU A 21 -5.54 13.84 -26.57
C LEU A 21 -5.04 15.24 -26.17
N ASP A 22 -5.31 15.68 -24.95
CA ASP A 22 -4.95 17.04 -24.52
C ASP A 22 -3.44 17.21 -24.28
N VAL A 23 -2.76 16.17 -23.79
CA VAL A 23 -1.32 16.21 -23.48
C VAL A 23 -0.46 15.87 -24.70
N CYS A 24 -0.84 14.83 -25.43
CA CYS A 24 -0.02 14.26 -26.52
C CYS A 24 -0.55 14.61 -27.92
N GLY A 25 -1.74 15.20 -28.03
CA GLY A 25 -2.39 15.49 -29.31
C GLY A 25 -2.95 14.25 -30.04
N ASN A 26 -2.84 13.07 -29.44
CA ASN A 26 -3.24 11.79 -30.01
C ASN A 26 -3.60 10.79 -28.89
N THR A 27 -4.43 9.80 -29.19
CA THR A 27 -4.75 8.69 -28.26
C THR A 27 -3.67 7.62 -28.24
N ASP A 28 -2.85 7.54 -29.29
CA ASP A 28 -1.72 6.63 -29.37
C ASP A 28 -0.46 7.31 -28.83
N VAL A 29 0.00 6.85 -27.66
CA VAL A 29 1.07 7.47 -26.88
C VAL A 29 2.30 6.55 -26.85
N PRO A 30 3.51 7.07 -27.10
CA PRO A 30 4.74 6.28 -26.94
C PRO A 30 5.04 6.05 -25.45
N VAL A 31 5.26 4.78 -25.09
CA VAL A 31 5.66 4.36 -23.74
C VAL A 31 6.82 3.38 -23.85
N GLY A 32 8.04 3.87 -23.60
CA GLY A 32 9.27 3.14 -23.86
C GLY A 32 9.42 2.82 -25.35
N ASP A 33 9.53 1.53 -25.67
CA ASP A 33 9.61 0.98 -27.02
C ASP A 33 8.24 0.64 -27.64
N LYS A 34 7.15 0.88 -26.90
CA LYS A 34 5.78 0.48 -27.27
C LYS A 34 4.92 1.70 -27.60
N THR A 35 3.86 1.46 -28.35
CA THR A 35 2.79 2.44 -28.58
C THR A 35 1.52 1.94 -27.90
N ILE A 36 1.00 2.75 -26.97
CA ILE A 36 -0.16 2.42 -26.15
C ILE A 36 -1.34 3.27 -26.63
N SER A 37 -2.44 2.61 -26.95
CA SER A 37 -3.65 3.29 -27.38
C SER A 37 -4.58 3.49 -26.18
N PHE A 38 -4.79 4.73 -25.79
CA PHE A 38 -5.80 5.13 -24.78
C PHE A 38 -7.17 5.37 -25.39
N LYS A 39 -7.40 4.92 -26.63
CA LYS A 39 -8.71 5.01 -27.28
C LYS A 39 -9.64 3.92 -26.77
N ALA A 40 -10.84 4.31 -26.33
CA ALA A 40 -11.86 3.36 -25.89
C ALA A 40 -12.41 2.52 -27.07
N PRO A 41 -12.98 1.32 -26.81
CA PRO A 41 -13.08 0.64 -25.51
C PRO A 41 -11.86 -0.22 -25.18
N PHE A 42 -11.57 -0.37 -23.88
CA PHE A 42 -10.49 -1.22 -23.39
C PHE A 42 -10.91 -2.69 -23.29
N LYS A 43 -9.95 -3.62 -23.38
CA LYS A 43 -10.24 -5.06 -23.15
C LYS A 43 -10.73 -5.23 -21.70
N ARG A 44 -11.73 -6.09 -21.50
CA ARG A 44 -12.24 -6.47 -20.18
C ARG A 44 -12.07 -7.98 -20.02
N ILE A 45 -11.49 -8.41 -18.91
CA ILE A 45 -11.25 -9.83 -18.62
C ILE A 45 -11.33 -10.06 -17.12
N SER A 46 -11.96 -11.15 -16.68
CA SER A 46 -11.97 -11.47 -15.25
C SER A 46 -10.58 -11.91 -14.77
N ILE A 47 -10.25 -11.72 -13.51
CA ILE A 47 -8.96 -12.18 -12.96
C ILE A 47 -8.75 -13.69 -13.16
N PHE A 48 -9.81 -14.49 -13.02
CA PHE A 48 -9.73 -15.94 -13.25
C PHE A 48 -9.53 -16.30 -14.72
N ASP A 49 -10.21 -15.62 -15.63
CA ASP A 49 -10.00 -15.83 -17.07
C ASP A 49 -8.59 -15.40 -17.48
N ALA A 50 -8.07 -14.32 -16.91
CA ALA A 50 -6.69 -13.87 -17.13
C ALA A 50 -5.66 -14.92 -16.69
N ILE A 51 -5.82 -15.48 -15.48
CA ILE A 51 -4.97 -16.56 -14.96
C ILE A 51 -5.06 -17.78 -15.88
N LYS A 52 -6.27 -18.17 -16.28
CA LYS A 52 -6.48 -19.32 -17.16
C LYS A 52 -5.87 -19.12 -18.55
N GLU A 53 -5.97 -17.92 -19.12
CA GLU A 53 -5.39 -17.57 -20.43
C GLU A 53 -3.86 -17.69 -20.43
N HIS A 54 -3.18 -17.27 -19.35
CA HIS A 54 -1.72 -17.19 -19.30
C HIS A 54 -1.04 -18.40 -18.64
N THR A 55 -1.74 -19.14 -17.78
CA THR A 55 -1.19 -20.29 -17.06
C THR A 55 -1.78 -21.62 -17.50
N GLY A 56 -2.97 -21.62 -18.11
CA GLY A 56 -3.74 -22.83 -18.40
C GLY A 56 -4.48 -23.43 -17.20
N HIS A 57 -4.29 -22.89 -15.98
CA HIS A 57 -4.95 -23.37 -14.77
C HIS A 57 -6.26 -22.62 -14.50
N ASP A 58 -7.34 -23.36 -14.27
CA ASP A 58 -8.61 -22.78 -13.82
C ASP A 58 -8.67 -22.78 -12.29
N VAL A 59 -8.37 -21.62 -11.70
CA VAL A 59 -8.27 -21.45 -10.24
C VAL A 59 -9.59 -21.02 -9.59
N SER A 60 -10.66 -20.82 -10.37
CA SER A 60 -11.90 -20.18 -9.91
C SER A 60 -12.61 -20.92 -8.78
N GLN A 61 -12.46 -22.25 -8.72
CA GLN A 61 -13.09 -23.14 -7.73
C GLN A 61 -12.08 -23.83 -6.81
N MET A 62 -10.81 -23.42 -6.85
CA MET A 62 -9.77 -24.02 -6.02
C MET A 62 -9.82 -23.51 -4.57
N ASP A 63 -9.49 -24.39 -3.64
CA ASP A 63 -9.17 -24.06 -2.25
C ASP A 63 -7.68 -23.65 -2.12
N GLU A 64 -7.26 -23.29 -0.91
CA GLU A 64 -5.88 -22.87 -0.65
C GLU A 64 -4.86 -23.95 -1.01
N ASP A 65 -5.15 -25.22 -0.71
CA ASP A 65 -4.26 -26.34 -1.04
C ASP A 65 -4.11 -26.54 -2.55
N GLY A 66 -5.19 -26.38 -3.31
CA GLY A 66 -5.17 -26.38 -4.77
C GLY A 66 -4.35 -25.23 -5.33
N LEU A 67 -4.57 -24.01 -4.84
CA LEU A 67 -3.83 -22.82 -5.26
C LEU A 67 -2.33 -22.94 -4.97
N ARG A 68 -1.96 -23.45 -3.79
CA ARG A 68 -0.56 -23.70 -3.42
C ARG A 68 0.13 -24.68 -4.36
N LYS A 69 -0.58 -25.72 -4.83
CA LYS A 69 -0.03 -26.65 -5.83
C LYS A 69 0.24 -25.94 -7.15
N VAL A 70 -0.71 -25.12 -7.62
CA VAL A 70 -0.53 -24.31 -8.84
C VAL A 70 0.65 -23.36 -8.69
N CYS A 71 0.79 -22.66 -7.56
CA CYS A 71 1.96 -21.81 -7.32
C CYS A 71 3.28 -22.59 -7.41
N ASN A 72 3.35 -23.77 -6.79
CA ASN A 72 4.56 -24.62 -6.85
C ASN A 72 4.87 -25.09 -8.28
N GLU A 73 3.86 -25.49 -9.05
CA GLU A 73 4.02 -25.88 -10.46
C GLU A 73 4.52 -24.72 -11.33
N LEU A 74 4.09 -23.49 -11.02
CA LEU A 74 4.48 -22.26 -11.70
C LEU A 74 5.78 -21.63 -11.17
N GLY A 75 6.39 -22.22 -10.13
CA GLY A 75 7.61 -21.74 -9.49
C GLY A 75 7.45 -20.44 -8.70
N ILE A 76 6.24 -20.16 -8.21
CA ILE A 76 5.90 -18.98 -7.40
C ILE A 76 6.14 -19.29 -5.93
N HIS A 77 6.82 -18.38 -5.22
CA HIS A 77 7.06 -18.54 -3.79
C HIS A 77 5.77 -18.32 -3.00
N VAL A 78 5.44 -19.26 -2.12
CA VAL A 78 4.28 -19.14 -1.22
C VAL A 78 4.65 -19.56 0.20
N ASP A 79 4.10 -18.86 1.19
CA ASP A 79 4.26 -19.19 2.61
C ASP A 79 2.92 -19.64 3.22
N LYS A 80 2.97 -20.20 4.43
CA LYS A 80 1.79 -20.78 5.11
C LYS A 80 0.80 -19.73 5.64
N THR A 81 1.18 -18.46 5.74
CA THR A 81 0.30 -17.38 6.21
C THR A 81 -0.53 -16.79 5.08
N MET A 82 -0.11 -16.97 3.81
CA MET A 82 -0.88 -16.56 2.63
C MET A 82 -2.23 -17.28 2.54
N GLY A 83 -3.33 -16.54 2.66
CA GLY A 83 -4.69 -17.04 2.40
C GLY A 83 -5.03 -17.12 0.91
N LYS A 84 -6.23 -17.63 0.60
CA LYS A 84 -6.75 -17.79 -0.78
C LYS A 84 -6.55 -16.55 -1.67
N GLY A 85 -6.91 -15.36 -1.18
CA GLY A 85 -6.81 -14.11 -1.96
C GLY A 85 -5.36 -13.78 -2.36
N LYS A 86 -4.43 -13.86 -1.40
CA LYS A 86 -3.00 -13.61 -1.63
C LYS A 86 -2.38 -14.61 -2.61
N LEU A 87 -2.76 -15.88 -2.55
CA LEU A 87 -2.30 -16.89 -3.51
C LEU A 87 -2.75 -16.57 -4.94
N ILE A 88 -3.99 -16.11 -5.13
CA ILE A 88 -4.52 -15.71 -6.45
C ILE A 88 -3.78 -14.46 -6.95
N ASP A 89 -3.52 -13.50 -6.05
CA ASP A 89 -2.76 -12.29 -6.33
C ASP A 89 -1.35 -12.60 -6.83
N GLU A 90 -0.61 -13.48 -6.13
CA GLU A 90 0.73 -13.90 -6.52
C GLU A 90 0.75 -14.62 -7.89
N ILE A 91 -0.25 -15.47 -8.18
CA ILE A 91 -0.38 -16.11 -9.51
C ILE A 91 -0.62 -15.06 -10.59
N PHE A 92 -1.49 -14.10 -10.33
CA PHE A 92 -1.81 -13.04 -11.27
C PHE A 92 -0.61 -12.09 -11.49
N GLY A 93 0.04 -11.64 -10.42
CA GLY A 93 1.23 -10.77 -10.46
C GLY A 93 2.38 -11.37 -11.24
N GLU A 94 2.77 -12.61 -10.91
CA GLU A 94 3.94 -13.26 -11.51
C GLU A 94 3.70 -13.72 -12.95
N LYS A 95 2.48 -14.17 -13.30
CA LYS A 95 2.22 -14.81 -14.60
C LYS A 95 1.34 -14.03 -15.56
N CYS A 96 0.58 -13.05 -15.08
CA CYS A 96 -0.42 -12.35 -15.89
C CYS A 96 -0.07 -10.89 -16.10
N GLU A 97 0.22 -10.13 -15.03
CA GLU A 97 0.37 -8.66 -15.07
C GLU A 97 1.24 -8.17 -16.24
N GLY A 98 2.47 -8.70 -16.35
CA GLY A 98 3.43 -8.29 -17.38
C GLY A 98 2.97 -8.44 -18.83
N ASN A 99 1.91 -9.22 -19.09
CA ASN A 99 1.38 -9.46 -20.44
C ASN A 99 0.36 -8.40 -20.87
N PHE A 100 -0.21 -7.62 -19.95
CA PHE A 100 -1.20 -6.60 -20.26
C PHE A 100 -0.55 -5.31 -20.75
N ILE A 101 -0.16 -5.30 -22.02
CA ILE A 101 0.50 -4.16 -22.65
C ILE A 101 -0.49 -3.02 -22.94
N GLN A 102 -1.56 -3.31 -23.67
CA GLN A 102 -2.62 -2.33 -23.94
C GLN A 102 -3.54 -2.18 -22.72
N PRO A 103 -4.21 -1.03 -22.56
CA PRO A 103 -5.14 -0.82 -21.46
C PRO A 103 -6.18 -1.94 -21.38
N THR A 104 -6.18 -2.63 -20.25
CA THR A 104 -7.03 -3.78 -20.00
C THR A 104 -7.62 -3.68 -18.60
N PHE A 105 -8.95 -3.70 -18.49
CA PHE A 105 -9.64 -3.86 -17.22
C PHE A 105 -9.61 -5.33 -16.80
N ILE A 106 -8.97 -5.59 -15.67
CA ILE A 106 -9.06 -6.85 -14.95
C ILE A 106 -10.23 -6.72 -13.99
N THR A 107 -11.18 -7.65 -14.03
CA THR A 107 -12.47 -7.50 -13.32
C THR A 107 -12.79 -8.68 -12.41
N ASP A 108 -13.79 -8.49 -11.57
CA ASP A 108 -14.47 -9.53 -10.79
C ASP A 108 -13.52 -10.26 -9.81
N TYR A 109 -12.86 -9.49 -8.96
CA TYR A 109 -11.93 -10.00 -7.95
C TYR A 109 -12.67 -10.79 -6.86
N PRO A 110 -12.03 -11.82 -6.26
CA PRO A 110 -12.54 -12.51 -5.09
C PRO A 110 -12.86 -11.58 -3.92
N ILE A 111 -13.87 -11.96 -3.13
CA ILE A 111 -14.30 -11.24 -1.91
C ILE A 111 -13.14 -11.09 -0.92
N GLU A 112 -12.32 -12.12 -0.78
CA GLU A 112 -11.21 -12.19 0.15
C GLU A 112 -10.12 -11.15 -0.16
N MET A 113 -10.05 -10.67 -1.40
CA MET A 113 -9.09 -9.65 -1.85
C MET A 113 -9.66 -8.23 -1.80
N SER A 114 -10.95 -8.07 -1.52
CA SER A 114 -11.68 -6.82 -1.75
C SER A 114 -12.60 -6.48 -0.57
N PRO A 115 -12.03 -6.14 0.60
CA PRO A 115 -12.78 -5.97 1.86
C PRO A 115 -13.71 -4.76 1.88
N LEU A 116 -13.50 -3.78 1.00
CA LEU A 116 -14.31 -2.56 0.86
C LEU A 116 -15.25 -2.62 -0.35
N THR A 117 -15.24 -3.72 -1.09
CA THR A 117 -16.00 -3.83 -2.33
C THR A 117 -17.28 -4.63 -2.16
N LYS A 118 -18.33 -4.13 -2.80
CA LYS A 118 -19.63 -4.80 -2.86
C LYS A 118 -19.52 -6.16 -3.57
N LYS A 119 -20.24 -7.15 -3.03
CA LYS A 119 -20.39 -8.48 -3.65
C LYS A 119 -20.94 -8.33 -5.06
N HIS A 120 -20.46 -9.17 -5.98
CA HIS A 120 -20.91 -9.18 -7.36
C HIS A 120 -22.39 -9.56 -7.44
N ARG A 121 -23.19 -8.78 -8.18
CA ARG A 121 -24.66 -8.95 -8.24
C ARG A 121 -25.16 -10.32 -8.72
N SER A 122 -24.32 -11.07 -9.43
CA SER A 122 -24.70 -12.36 -10.04
C SER A 122 -23.64 -13.47 -9.96
N LYS A 123 -22.50 -13.24 -9.30
CA LYS A 123 -21.38 -14.19 -9.23
C LYS A 123 -20.97 -14.35 -7.77
N GLU A 124 -21.39 -15.45 -7.17
CA GLU A 124 -21.08 -15.74 -5.77
C GLU A 124 -19.56 -15.83 -5.56
N GLY A 125 -19.07 -15.33 -4.42
CA GLY A 125 -17.63 -15.31 -4.10
C GLY A 125 -16.83 -14.18 -4.76
N LEU A 126 -17.41 -13.42 -5.70
CA LEU A 126 -16.74 -12.32 -6.41
C LEU A 126 -17.28 -10.95 -6.00
N THR A 127 -16.60 -9.91 -6.45
CA THR A 127 -16.89 -8.51 -6.15
C THR A 127 -16.98 -7.66 -7.42
N GLU A 128 -17.67 -6.52 -7.35
CA GLU A 128 -17.75 -5.55 -8.45
C GLU A 128 -16.54 -4.61 -8.42
N ARG A 129 -15.34 -5.17 -8.66
CA ARG A 129 -14.06 -4.47 -8.71
C ARG A 129 -13.44 -4.57 -10.09
N PHE A 130 -12.70 -3.54 -10.47
CA PHE A 130 -11.73 -3.63 -11.54
C PHE A 130 -10.41 -2.94 -11.20
N GLU A 131 -9.35 -3.43 -11.82
CA GLU A 131 -8.10 -2.71 -11.95
C GLU A 131 -7.81 -2.47 -13.43
N LEU A 132 -7.20 -1.33 -13.74
CA LEU A 132 -6.76 -1.02 -15.10
C LEU A 132 -5.26 -1.27 -15.21
N MET A 133 -4.89 -2.23 -16.04
CA MET A 133 -3.50 -2.58 -16.33
C MET A 133 -3.05 -1.94 -17.65
N VAL A 134 -1.88 -1.32 -17.65
CA VAL A 134 -1.21 -0.75 -18.84
C VAL A 134 0.28 -1.02 -18.74
N CYS A 135 0.90 -1.56 -19.80
CA CYS A 135 2.32 -1.94 -19.81
C CYS A 135 2.72 -2.84 -18.62
N GLY A 136 1.81 -3.72 -18.19
CA GLY A 136 1.97 -4.58 -17.02
C GLY A 136 2.11 -3.86 -15.69
N LYS A 137 1.52 -2.66 -15.59
CA LYS A 137 1.39 -1.91 -14.34
C LYS A 137 -0.06 -1.50 -14.14
N GLU A 138 -0.52 -1.64 -12.91
CA GLU A 138 -1.80 -1.10 -12.48
C GLU A 138 -1.76 0.44 -12.53
N ILE A 139 -2.79 1.09 -13.10
CA ILE A 139 -2.92 2.56 -13.10
C ILE A 139 -4.19 3.06 -12.43
N ALA A 140 -5.18 2.19 -12.25
CA ALA A 140 -6.39 2.53 -11.54
C ALA A 140 -6.96 1.30 -10.85
N ASN A 141 -7.60 1.53 -9.72
CA ASN A 141 -8.41 0.56 -8.99
C ASN A 141 -9.75 1.21 -8.69
N ALA A 142 -10.84 0.51 -9.00
CA ALA A 142 -12.19 1.03 -8.86
C ALA A 142 -13.17 -0.09 -8.54
N TYR A 143 -14.25 0.28 -7.88
CA TYR A 143 -15.25 -0.69 -7.47
C TYR A 143 -16.60 -0.04 -7.20
N SER A 144 -17.65 -0.88 -7.17
CA SER A 144 -18.90 -0.54 -6.50
C SER A 144 -18.67 -0.62 -4.99
N GLU A 145 -18.84 0.49 -4.29
CA GLU A 145 -18.58 0.63 -2.86
C GLU A 145 -19.45 -0.30 -2.02
N LEU A 146 -18.84 -0.95 -1.03
CA LEU A 146 -19.59 -1.67 0.00
C LEU A 146 -20.29 -0.67 0.90
N ASN A 147 -21.61 -0.61 0.79
CA ASN A 147 -22.44 0.35 1.50
C ASN A 147 -23.36 -0.28 2.56
N ASP A 148 -23.19 -1.59 2.82
CA ASP A 148 -23.87 -2.32 3.89
C ASP A 148 -22.96 -2.33 5.13
N PRO A 149 -23.31 -1.63 6.22
CA PRO A 149 -22.48 -1.55 7.43
C PRO A 149 -22.31 -2.90 8.13
N ILE A 150 -23.26 -3.84 7.97
CA ILE A 150 -23.19 -5.16 8.60
C ILE A 150 -22.15 -6.01 7.89
N ASP A 151 -22.24 -6.11 6.55
CA ASP A 151 -21.23 -6.81 5.72
C ASP A 151 -19.86 -6.14 5.91
N GLN A 152 -19.78 -4.81 5.94
CA GLN A 152 -18.50 -4.12 6.13
C GLN A 152 -17.83 -4.44 7.48
N ARG A 153 -18.61 -4.56 8.56
CA ARG A 153 -18.09 -5.00 9.86
C ARG A 153 -17.55 -6.42 9.79
N GLU A 154 -18.28 -7.34 9.18
CA GLU A 154 -17.84 -8.74 9.00
C GLU A 154 -16.50 -8.79 8.24
N ARG A 155 -16.32 -7.99 7.17
CA ARG A 155 -15.05 -7.91 6.44
C ARG A 155 -13.90 -7.38 7.30
N PHE A 156 -14.14 -6.38 8.14
CA PHE A 156 -13.11 -5.86 9.05
C PHE A 156 -12.71 -6.90 10.11
N GLU A 157 -13.67 -7.66 10.64
CA GLU A 157 -13.37 -8.75 11.58
C GLU A 157 -12.56 -9.88 10.91
N GLU A 158 -12.82 -10.18 9.63
CA GLU A 158 -12.01 -11.12 8.85
C GLU A 158 -10.60 -10.61 8.59
N GLN A 159 -10.45 -9.33 8.22
CA GLN A 159 -9.14 -8.69 8.04
C GLN A 159 -8.33 -8.68 9.35
N LEU A 160 -8.97 -8.42 10.49
CA LEU A 160 -8.31 -8.48 11.79
C LEU A 160 -7.77 -9.89 12.10
N LYS A 161 -8.55 -10.94 11.79
CA LYS A 161 -8.11 -12.34 11.94
C LYS A 161 -6.94 -12.69 11.01
N LEU A 162 -6.85 -12.07 9.83
CA LEU A 162 -5.70 -12.23 8.93
C LEU A 162 -4.47 -11.51 9.49
N SER A 163 -4.65 -10.30 10.02
CA SER A 163 -3.58 -9.55 10.69
C SER A 163 -3.01 -10.31 11.90
N GLU A 164 -3.87 -10.93 12.71
CA GLU A 164 -3.46 -11.80 13.84
C GLU A 164 -2.66 -13.04 13.39
N LYS A 165 -2.83 -13.48 12.13
CA LYS A 165 -2.05 -14.57 11.53
C LYS A 165 -0.70 -14.12 10.96
N GLY A 166 -0.37 -12.83 11.08
CA GLY A 166 0.89 -12.25 10.61
C GLY A 166 0.83 -11.67 9.20
N ASP A 167 -0.35 -11.30 8.70
CA ASP A 167 -0.47 -10.51 7.48
C ASP A 167 -0.32 -9.02 7.81
N ASP A 168 0.87 -8.47 7.58
CA ASP A 168 1.21 -7.08 7.89
C ASP A 168 0.43 -6.05 7.03
N GLU A 169 -0.16 -6.49 5.91
CA GLU A 169 -0.95 -5.64 5.01
C GLU A 169 -2.44 -5.60 5.39
N ALA A 170 -2.91 -6.54 6.21
CA ALA A 170 -4.29 -6.59 6.67
C ALA A 170 -4.55 -5.53 7.76
N GLY A 171 -5.78 -5.02 7.79
CA GLY A 171 -6.19 -4.00 8.76
C GLY A 171 -5.99 -4.45 10.21
N GLN A 172 -5.21 -3.67 10.98
CA GLN A 172 -4.88 -3.98 12.39
C GLN A 172 -5.96 -3.53 13.39
N PHE A 173 -6.97 -2.78 12.95
CA PHE A 173 -8.04 -2.27 13.80
C PHE A 173 -9.34 -2.11 12.99
N ILE A 174 -10.46 -2.09 13.71
CA ILE A 174 -11.79 -1.81 13.15
C ILE A 174 -12.04 -0.30 13.27
N ASP A 175 -12.33 0.35 12.15
CA ASP A 175 -12.72 1.77 12.13
C ASP A 175 -14.21 1.92 12.48
N GLU A 176 -14.48 2.09 13.77
CA GLU A 176 -15.85 2.24 14.30
C GLU A 176 -16.53 3.55 13.85
N ASP A 177 -15.77 4.60 13.55
CA ASP A 177 -16.35 5.85 13.06
C ASP A 177 -16.74 5.75 11.58
N PHE A 178 -15.95 5.04 10.76
CA PHE A 178 -16.33 4.69 9.39
C PHE A 178 -17.59 3.81 9.34
N LEU A 179 -17.66 2.77 10.19
CA LEU A 179 -18.87 1.92 10.28
C LEU A 179 -20.09 2.74 10.70
N ARG A 180 -19.95 3.60 11.71
CA ARG A 180 -21.04 4.51 12.14
C ARG A 180 -21.47 5.42 10.99
N ALA A 181 -20.55 5.92 10.18
CA ALA A 181 -20.90 6.74 9.01
C ALA A 181 -21.72 5.95 7.98
N LEU A 182 -21.39 4.68 7.73
CA LEU A 182 -22.17 3.81 6.85
C LEU A 182 -23.59 3.54 7.39
N GLU A 183 -23.75 3.42 8.71
CA GLU A 183 -25.05 3.23 9.38
C GLU A 183 -26.01 4.41 9.19
N TYR A 184 -25.50 5.63 8.98
CA TYR A 184 -26.34 6.78 8.61
C TYR A 184 -26.88 6.71 7.17
N GLY A 185 -26.34 5.80 6.35
CA GLY A 185 -26.81 5.51 5.01
C GLY A 185 -25.92 6.12 3.92
N MET A 186 -25.02 5.31 3.37
CA MET A 186 -24.31 5.63 2.14
C MET A 186 -25.13 5.17 0.92
N PRO A 187 -25.47 6.06 -0.05
CA PRO A 187 -26.15 5.64 -1.27
C PRO A 187 -25.25 4.72 -2.11
N PRO A 188 -25.83 3.90 -3.03
CA PRO A 188 -25.03 3.11 -3.96
C PRO A 188 -23.99 4.00 -4.64
N THR A 189 -22.71 3.66 -4.52
CA THR A 189 -21.61 4.53 -4.97
C THR A 189 -20.58 3.67 -5.67
N SER A 190 -19.80 4.29 -6.56
CA SER A 190 -18.60 3.71 -7.11
C SER A 190 -17.45 4.68 -6.91
N GLY A 191 -16.32 4.17 -6.45
CA GLY A 191 -15.08 4.89 -6.26
C GLY A 191 -14.04 4.53 -7.31
N LEU A 192 -13.07 5.42 -7.46
CA LEU A 192 -11.95 5.30 -8.40
C LEU A 192 -10.70 5.91 -7.78
N GLY A 193 -9.65 5.10 -7.66
CA GLY A 193 -8.30 5.56 -7.41
C GLY A 193 -7.50 5.49 -8.71
N ILE A 194 -6.72 6.54 -9.00
CA ILE A 194 -5.81 6.59 -10.15
C ILE A 194 -4.41 6.91 -9.64
N GLY A 195 -3.43 6.10 -10.05
CA GLY A 195 -2.02 6.39 -9.83
C GLY A 195 -1.55 7.52 -10.73
N MET A 196 -1.70 8.77 -10.28
CA MET A 196 -1.36 9.96 -11.08
C MET A 196 0.09 9.96 -11.55
N ASP A 197 1.04 9.56 -10.71
CA ASP A 197 2.45 9.48 -11.10
C ASP A 197 2.67 8.49 -12.25
N ARG A 198 2.04 7.31 -12.18
CA ARG A 198 2.10 6.29 -13.24
C ARG A 198 1.47 6.79 -14.53
N LEU A 199 0.33 7.49 -14.44
CA LEU A 199 -0.32 8.09 -15.60
C LEU A 199 0.58 9.16 -16.26
N ILE A 200 1.17 10.06 -15.46
CA ILE A 200 2.08 11.09 -15.96
C ILE A 200 3.30 10.44 -16.60
N MET A 201 3.88 9.40 -16.00
CA MET A 201 4.99 8.64 -16.58
C MET A 201 4.65 8.14 -17.98
N PHE A 202 3.46 7.56 -18.18
CA PHE A 202 3.03 7.08 -19.50
C PHE A 202 2.80 8.21 -20.50
N LEU A 203 2.09 9.28 -20.11
CA LEU A 203 1.81 10.39 -21.02
C LEU A 203 3.05 11.23 -21.39
N THR A 204 4.09 11.19 -20.55
CA THR A 204 5.35 11.91 -20.77
C THR A 204 6.50 11.01 -21.24
N ASN A 205 6.23 9.72 -21.47
CA ASN A 205 7.22 8.72 -21.87
C ASN A 205 8.44 8.61 -20.94
N ASN A 206 8.19 8.66 -19.63
CA ASN A 206 9.21 8.51 -18.59
C ASN A 206 9.18 7.11 -17.97
N ALA A 207 10.33 6.44 -17.94
CA ALA A 207 10.44 5.07 -17.41
C ALA A 207 10.51 4.98 -15.88
N SER A 208 10.89 6.08 -15.21
CA SER A 208 11.07 6.14 -13.74
C SER A 208 10.13 7.17 -13.12
N ILE A 209 9.54 6.82 -11.96
CA ILE A 209 8.69 7.72 -11.17
C ILE A 209 9.45 8.96 -10.68
N GLN A 210 10.77 8.84 -10.53
CA GLN A 210 11.61 9.95 -10.09
C GLN A 210 11.68 11.09 -11.12
N GLU A 211 11.44 10.78 -12.41
CA GLU A 211 11.45 11.78 -13.49
C GLU A 211 10.17 12.64 -13.51
N VAL A 212 9.10 12.20 -12.84
CA VAL A 212 7.81 12.91 -12.78
C VAL A 212 7.55 13.59 -11.43
N LEU A 213 8.53 13.51 -10.52
CA LEU A 213 8.48 14.12 -9.19
C LEU A 213 9.59 15.17 -9.07
N PHE A 214 9.26 16.39 -8.64
CA PHE A 214 10.27 17.45 -8.46
C PHE A 214 11.33 17.07 -7.41
N PHE A 215 10.91 16.39 -6.34
CA PHE A 215 11.77 15.99 -5.23
C PHE A 215 11.45 14.55 -4.82
N PRO A 216 11.96 13.55 -5.56
CA PRO A 216 11.74 12.15 -5.21
C PRO A 216 12.41 11.80 -3.88
N GLN A 217 11.86 10.81 -3.17
CA GLN A 217 12.49 10.30 -1.95
C GLN A 217 13.87 9.70 -2.29
N MET A 218 14.92 10.32 -1.74
CA MET A 218 16.30 9.85 -1.89
C MET A 218 16.73 9.02 -0.67
N ARG A 219 17.72 8.15 -0.88
CA ARG A 219 18.41 7.51 0.24
C ARG A 219 19.23 8.56 0.99
N PRO A 220 19.17 8.63 2.33
CA PRO A 220 20.00 9.55 3.10
C PRO A 220 21.50 9.34 2.83
N GLU A 221 22.27 10.43 2.72
CA GLU A 221 23.73 10.36 2.52
C GLU A 221 24.47 9.74 3.71
N LYS A 222 23.90 9.89 4.92
CA LYS A 222 24.36 9.24 6.13
C LYS A 222 23.25 8.33 6.62
N ALA A 223 23.54 7.04 6.75
CA ALA A 223 22.71 6.17 7.56
C ALA A 223 22.67 6.78 8.95
N VAL A 224 21.55 7.37 9.35
CA VAL A 224 21.29 7.64 10.76
C VAL A 224 21.38 6.26 11.41
N PRO A 225 22.38 5.98 12.26
CA PRO A 225 22.46 4.69 12.89
C PRO A 225 21.13 4.51 13.64
N GLN A 226 20.33 3.53 13.23
CA GLN A 226 19.21 3.05 14.03
C GLN A 226 19.81 2.43 15.28
N ILE A 227 20.16 3.28 16.23
CA ILE A 227 20.59 2.85 17.54
C ILE A 227 19.31 2.39 18.21
N GLU A 228 19.17 1.09 18.43
CA GLU A 228 18.16 0.59 19.35
C GLU A 228 18.47 1.15 20.74
N LEU A 229 17.78 2.23 21.08
CA LEU A 229 17.86 2.87 22.37
C LEU A 229 17.00 2.06 23.34
N GLY A 230 17.60 1.62 24.44
CA GLY A 230 16.86 1.06 25.56
C GLY A 230 15.98 2.11 26.23
N GLU A 231 15.13 1.67 27.15
CA GLU A 231 14.23 2.55 27.90
C GLU A 231 15.02 3.62 28.68
N ASP A 232 16.15 3.23 29.28
CA ASP A 232 17.00 4.14 30.07
C ASP A 232 17.60 5.27 29.19
N GLU A 233 17.99 4.97 27.94
CA GLU A 233 18.47 5.97 26.98
C GLU A 233 17.35 6.92 26.51
N LYS A 234 16.13 6.40 26.31
CA LYS A 234 14.97 7.20 25.89
C LYS A 234 14.57 8.24 26.95
N VAL A 235 14.60 7.86 28.23
CA VAL A 235 14.30 8.77 29.36
C VAL A 235 15.23 9.99 29.35
N ILE A 236 16.54 9.79 29.15
CA ILE A 236 17.51 10.90 29.10
C ILE A 236 17.23 11.81 27.90
N LEU A 237 16.93 11.25 26.72
CA LEU A 237 16.62 12.04 25.53
C LEU A 237 15.32 12.84 25.66
N GLU A 238 14.32 12.30 26.34
CA GLU A 238 13.04 12.98 26.57
C GLU A 238 13.20 14.20 27.48
N ILE A 239 13.99 14.07 28.55
CA ILE A 239 14.35 15.19 29.43
C ILE A 239 15.05 16.29 28.62
N LEU A 240 16.04 15.91 27.79
CA LEU A 240 16.78 16.87 26.96
C LEU A 240 15.97 17.47 25.81
N LYS A 241 14.81 16.91 25.43
CA LYS A 241 13.89 17.55 24.47
C LYS A 241 13.15 18.75 25.07
N SER A 242 13.02 18.83 26.39
CA SER A 242 12.32 19.93 27.06
C SER A 242 13.16 21.21 27.24
N GLY A 243 14.44 21.20 26.87
CA GLY A 243 15.31 22.39 26.97
C GLY A 243 16.56 22.31 26.09
N GLU A 244 17.04 23.46 25.58
CA GLU A 244 18.19 23.50 24.66
C GLU A 244 19.49 23.01 25.31
N GLN A 245 19.70 23.28 26.60
CA GLN A 245 20.85 22.82 27.41
C GLN A 245 20.42 22.71 28.87
N ILE A 246 20.65 21.56 29.50
CA ILE A 246 20.26 21.30 30.90
C ILE A 246 21.48 20.93 31.72
N ALA A 247 21.54 21.32 32.99
CA ALA A 247 22.61 20.91 33.88
C ALA A 247 22.65 19.37 34.02
N LEU A 248 23.83 18.77 33.88
CA LEU A 248 24.01 17.31 33.95
C LEU A 248 23.47 16.73 35.27
N ALA A 249 23.62 17.46 36.37
CA ALA A 249 23.11 17.08 37.68
C ALA A 249 21.57 17.03 37.69
N GLU A 250 20.92 17.98 37.02
CA GLU A 250 19.47 18.07 36.90
C GLU A 250 18.92 16.96 35.99
N VAL A 251 19.56 16.69 34.84
CA VAL A 251 19.17 15.56 33.97
C VAL A 251 19.28 14.23 34.73
N LYS A 252 20.34 14.07 35.55
CA LYS A 252 20.53 12.88 36.37
C LYS A 252 19.44 12.72 37.43
N GLU A 253 19.05 13.80 38.09
CA GLU A 253 17.97 13.81 39.08
C GLU A 253 16.61 13.51 38.43
N GLN A 254 16.28 14.20 37.34
CA GLN A 254 15.02 14.02 36.62
C GLN A 254 14.88 12.62 36.00
N SER A 255 15.99 12.00 35.57
CA SER A 255 15.96 10.66 34.98
C SER A 255 15.59 9.55 35.96
N GLN A 256 15.77 9.79 37.28
CA GLN A 256 15.58 8.80 38.35
C GLN A 256 16.32 7.46 38.12
N LEU A 257 17.34 7.45 37.26
CA LEU A 257 18.12 6.25 36.94
C LEU A 257 19.09 5.92 38.07
N SER A 258 19.26 4.63 38.36
CA SER A 258 20.32 4.20 39.27
C SER A 258 21.69 4.54 38.69
N GLY A 259 22.72 4.76 39.53
CA GLY A 259 24.04 5.19 39.07
C GLY A 259 24.63 4.30 37.95
N LYS A 260 24.43 2.98 38.04
CA LYS A 260 24.88 2.01 37.02
C LYS A 260 24.11 2.13 35.71
N LYS A 261 22.80 2.38 35.76
CA LYS A 261 21.94 2.59 34.58
C LYS A 261 22.28 3.91 33.90
N TRP A 262 22.40 4.98 34.69
CA TRP A 262 22.83 6.30 34.22
C TRP A 262 24.16 6.24 33.49
N ASP A 263 25.18 5.62 34.08
CA ASP A 263 26.51 5.53 33.47
C ASP A 263 26.49 4.74 32.16
N LYS A 264 25.67 3.68 32.07
CA LYS A 264 25.51 2.89 30.84
C LYS A 264 24.80 3.69 29.75
N ALA A 265 23.67 4.30 30.08
CA ALA A 265 22.83 5.04 29.14
C ALA A 265 23.54 6.30 28.62
N SER A 266 24.10 7.12 29.53
CA SER A 266 24.84 8.33 29.15
C SER A 266 26.07 8.03 28.28
N LYS A 267 26.84 6.98 28.59
CA LYS A 267 27.96 6.54 27.74
C LYS A 267 27.49 6.04 26.38
N THR A 268 26.38 5.31 26.33
CA THR A 268 25.80 4.82 25.06
C THR A 268 25.35 5.99 24.21
N LEU A 269 24.63 6.96 24.77
CA LEU A 269 24.19 8.17 24.07
C LEU A 269 25.38 9.02 23.59
N THR A 270 26.41 9.20 24.43
CA THR A 270 27.61 9.98 24.08
C THR A 270 28.44 9.28 23.00
N LYS A 271 28.63 7.96 23.11
CA LYS A 271 29.35 7.15 22.11
C LYS A 271 28.70 7.22 20.73
N ASN A 272 27.38 7.36 20.70
CA ASN A 272 26.59 7.45 19.50
C ASN A 272 26.38 8.89 18.99
N ASN A 273 27.04 9.89 19.57
CA ASN A 273 26.88 11.30 19.23
C ASN A 273 25.42 11.80 19.30
N LEU A 274 24.59 11.25 20.21
CA LEU A 274 23.21 11.74 20.42
C LEU A 274 23.13 12.85 21.46
N VAL A 275 24.12 12.89 22.36
CA VAL A 275 24.22 13.88 23.44
C VAL A 275 25.67 14.33 23.59
N LYS A 276 25.86 15.57 23.97
CA LYS A 276 27.17 16.16 24.26
C LYS A 276 27.15 16.77 25.65
N VAL A 277 28.20 16.50 26.42
CA VAL A 277 28.44 17.14 27.72
C VAL A 277 29.53 18.20 27.54
N GLU A 278 29.21 19.44 27.85
CA GLU A 278 30.13 20.57 27.78
C GLU A 278 30.31 21.17 29.18
N LYS A 279 31.52 21.62 29.49
CA LYS A 279 31.79 22.35 30.72
C LYS A 279 31.81 23.85 30.39
N ILE A 280 30.88 24.60 30.99
CA ILE A 280 30.85 26.06 30.93
C ILE A 280 31.05 26.56 32.36
N ASP A 281 32.11 27.33 32.58
CA ASP A 281 32.59 27.75 33.90
C ASP A 281 32.81 26.55 34.85
N GLU A 282 32.02 26.44 35.92
CA GLU A 282 32.05 25.35 36.91
C GLU A 282 30.91 24.33 36.73
N VAL A 283 30.04 24.50 35.72
CA VAL A 283 28.84 23.67 35.52
C VAL A 283 29.02 22.73 34.32
N LEU A 284 28.65 21.46 34.50
CA LEU A 284 28.53 20.50 33.40
C LEU A 284 27.12 20.58 32.82
N LEU A 285 27.02 20.89 31.54
CA LEU A 285 25.78 20.98 30.78
C LEU A 285 25.69 19.82 29.79
N MET A 286 24.51 19.27 29.62
CA MET A 286 24.20 18.21 28.67
C MET A 286 23.20 18.72 27.65
N LYS A 287 23.46 18.47 26.36
CA LYS A 287 22.60 18.90 25.24
C LYS A 287 22.48 17.82 24.17
N LEU A 288 21.40 17.89 23.38
CA LEU A 288 21.25 17.10 22.16
C LEU A 288 22.24 17.60 21.09
N VAL A 289 22.71 16.68 20.25
CA VAL A 289 23.61 16.95 19.12
C VAL A 289 22.83 16.96 17.82
#